data_AF-A0A2D5E6M9-F1
#
_entry.id   AF-A0A2D5E6M9-F1
#
_cell.length_a   1.000
_cell.length_b   1.000
_cell.length_c   1.000
_cell.angle_alpha   90.00
_cell.angle_beta   90.00
_cell.angle_gamma   90.00
#
_symmetry.space_group_name_H-M   'P 1'
#
loop_
_entity.id
_entity.type
_entity.pdbx_description
1 polymer ?
#
loop_
_entity_poly.entity_id
_entity_poly.type
_entity_poly.pdbx_seq_one_letter_code
_entity_poly.pdbx_strand_id
1 'polypeptide(L)'
;MGSPEILDRGGFEAAGGTSADGSGGPGWSDRHSTMGESPRRMCEPYRATMTDRLPRLLLLALAAASMTSPLTVADDPPAPIRGIVFILADDLRADFLGCTGRKNIETPAIDRLAASGTRFEHAYCQGSRSPAVCLPSRSRILTGGSDWSVPNWPAAQRGNDLPLWPDVLRDLGWRTHHVGKWHCGRPWFERSFESGESVLFGGMGSHWTLEVEDHPLVGDPAKRRLRRYSTEEFGGAAVDFLRSHAADEPDRPFVLSLCFTAPHDPRTSPEESEAETRAATIGLPGNLLPVHPFDNGEMTIRDEELLPWPRTTTAVRREIALYEQMIEAIDRQVAAVLSALDQTGLRDEVLVIFAGDHGLALGSHGLLGKQNLYEHSMRAPLILDGAAFSNGGVRRDFAHLHDLAPTILAAAGVSPPDRMDGQDLHRPTGRDGVLTRYRDAQRAWRGDRFKIIWYPAIDRWQVFDLSIDPEEIVDLARDPGEADRIAALRRELQAARDRCGDDAILLVEETRSETFDAEAANAARSAKRPHWRLR
;
A
#
# COMPACT_ATOMS: atom_id res chain seq x y z
N MET A 1 33.88 -4.05 -33.67
CA MET A 1 32.89 -4.75 -34.51
C MET A 1 31.58 -4.74 -33.74
N GLY A 2 30.49 -4.09 -34.09
CA GLY A 2 30.09 -3.19 -35.18
C GLY A 2 28.60 -2.90 -34.88
N SER A 3 28.24 -1.64 -34.70
CA SER A 3 26.87 -1.18 -34.45
C SER A 3 25.98 -1.37 -35.69
N PRO A 4 24.64 -1.41 -35.56
CA PRO A 4 23.75 -1.09 -36.68
C PRO A 4 23.12 0.30 -36.49
N GLU A 5 23.23 1.05 -37.58
CA GLU A 5 22.75 2.40 -37.82
C GLU A 5 21.25 2.48 -38.09
N ILE A 6 20.78 3.71 -37.91
CA ILE A 6 19.55 4.34 -38.34
C ILE A 6 19.47 4.35 -39.88
N LEU A 7 18.27 4.11 -40.44
CA LEU A 7 17.92 4.56 -41.78
C LEU A 7 16.54 5.23 -41.75
N ASP A 8 16.59 6.56 -41.83
CA ASP A 8 15.55 7.44 -42.31
C ASP A 8 15.60 7.48 -43.85
N ARG A 9 14.43 7.57 -44.51
CA ARG A 9 14.21 8.28 -45.79
C ARG A 9 12.78 8.07 -46.32
N GLY A 10 12.12 9.19 -46.57
CA GLY A 10 11.49 9.44 -47.87
C GLY A 10 9.98 9.69 -47.85
N GLY A 11 9.59 10.97 -47.94
CA GLY A 11 8.23 11.40 -48.28
C GLY A 11 7.92 11.36 -49.78
N PHE A 12 6.92 12.17 -50.17
CA PHE A 12 6.13 12.26 -51.43
C PHE A 12 4.75 11.60 -51.29
N GLU A 13 3.60 12.17 -51.66
CA GLU A 13 3.25 13.40 -52.38
C GLU A 13 1.72 13.62 -52.22
N ALA A 14 1.25 14.85 -52.45
CA ALA A 14 -0.15 15.24 -52.40
C ALA A 14 -0.79 15.30 -53.80
N ALA A 15 -2.06 14.90 -53.91
CA ALA A 15 -3.08 15.34 -54.89
C ALA A 15 -4.42 14.71 -54.45
N GLY A 16 -5.60 15.35 -54.43
CA GLY A 16 -6.11 16.48 -55.19
C GLY A 16 -7.36 16.04 -55.97
N GLY A 17 -8.54 16.62 -55.69
CA GLY A 17 -9.76 16.53 -56.52
C GLY A 17 -10.99 15.94 -55.81
N THR A 18 -11.91 16.71 -55.21
CA THR A 18 -12.98 17.60 -55.74
C THR A 18 -14.32 16.92 -56.09
N SER A 19 -15.38 17.52 -55.51
CA SER A 19 -16.77 17.67 -56.02
C SER A 19 -17.70 16.44 -55.93
N ALA A 20 -19.00 16.52 -55.62
CA ALA A 20 -19.93 17.63 -55.40
C ALA A 20 -21.20 17.15 -54.66
N ASP A 21 -21.80 18.09 -53.90
CA ASP A 21 -23.22 18.44 -53.78
C ASP A 21 -24.36 17.42 -53.71
N GLY A 22 -25.32 17.74 -52.82
CA GLY A 22 -26.73 17.36 -52.92
C GLY A 22 -27.40 17.20 -51.55
N SER A 23 -27.56 18.26 -50.76
CA SER A 23 -28.82 19.03 -50.60
C SER A 23 -30.07 18.21 -50.23
N GLY A 24 -30.67 18.49 -49.07
CA GLY A 24 -32.10 18.26 -48.82
C GLY A 24 -32.50 17.80 -47.41
N GLY A 25 -32.64 18.74 -46.47
CA GLY A 25 -33.73 18.67 -45.47
C GLY A 25 -34.99 19.36 -46.01
N PRO A 26 -36.05 19.62 -45.23
CA PRO A 26 -36.37 19.21 -43.86
C PRO A 26 -37.83 18.68 -43.72
N GLY A 27 -38.29 18.32 -42.52
CA GLY A 27 -39.73 18.09 -42.32
C GLY A 27 -40.16 17.59 -40.94
N TRP A 28 -40.57 18.54 -40.08
CA TRP A 28 -41.34 18.37 -38.85
C TRP A 28 -42.70 17.68 -39.08
N SER A 29 -43.18 16.90 -38.10
CA SER A 29 -44.59 16.94 -37.66
C SER A 29 -44.81 16.27 -36.30
N ASP A 30 -45.25 17.07 -35.34
CA ASP A 30 -45.94 16.66 -34.11
C ASP A 30 -47.22 15.86 -34.39
N ARG A 31 -47.57 14.94 -33.49
CA ARG A 31 -48.97 14.65 -33.13
C ARG A 31 -49.11 14.31 -31.65
N HIS A 32 -49.94 15.12 -30.98
CA HIS A 32 -50.58 14.90 -29.70
C HIS A 32 -51.68 13.81 -29.77
N SER A 33 -51.87 13.09 -28.65
CA SER A 33 -53.18 12.60 -28.15
C SER A 33 -52.96 11.94 -26.77
N THR A 34 -53.20 12.66 -25.66
CA THR A 34 -54.44 12.74 -24.83
C THR A 34 -54.56 11.71 -23.71
N MET A 35 -54.44 12.26 -22.49
CA MET A 35 -55.16 12.01 -21.22
C MET A 35 -55.89 10.69 -20.95
N GLY A 36 -55.66 10.20 -19.73
CA GLY A 36 -56.59 9.39 -18.95
C GLY A 36 -56.18 9.36 -17.46
N GLU A 37 -56.72 10.28 -16.66
CA GLU A 37 -56.76 10.20 -15.18
C GLU A 37 -57.77 9.10 -14.77
N SER A 38 -57.57 8.28 -13.72
CA SER A 38 -57.91 8.55 -12.29
C SER A 38 -58.26 7.18 -11.61
N PRO A 39 -58.49 7.05 -10.29
CA PRO A 39 -57.53 7.13 -9.17
C PRO A 39 -57.65 5.91 -8.19
N ARG A 40 -57.01 6.04 -7.01
CA ARG A 40 -57.16 5.25 -5.74
C ARG A 40 -56.23 4.01 -5.64
N ARG A 41 -55.53 3.73 -4.53
CA ARG A 41 -55.73 4.06 -3.12
C ARG A 41 -54.40 4.28 -2.40
N MET A 42 -54.38 5.31 -1.56
CA MET A 42 -53.52 5.38 -0.39
C MET A 42 -54.02 4.39 0.67
N CYS A 43 -53.09 3.73 1.35
CA CYS A 43 -53.29 3.26 2.71
C CYS A 43 -52.20 3.88 3.60
N GLU A 44 -52.67 4.72 4.52
CA GLU A 44 -51.92 5.32 5.63
C GLU A 44 -51.64 4.31 6.76
N PRO A 45 -50.80 4.68 7.76
CA PRO A 45 -50.02 3.75 8.55
C PRO A 45 -50.71 3.25 9.81
N TYR A 46 -50.24 2.09 10.28
CA TYR A 46 -50.63 1.46 11.54
C TYR A 46 -50.12 2.27 12.74
N ARG A 47 -51.03 3.01 13.39
CA ARG A 47 -50.87 3.52 14.76
C ARG A 47 -51.45 2.47 15.73
N ALA A 48 -50.62 2.00 16.66
CA ALA A 48 -51.09 1.36 17.88
C ALA A 48 -50.71 2.23 19.08
N THR A 49 -51.72 2.85 19.67
CA THR A 49 -51.72 3.45 21.00
C THR A 49 -52.48 2.53 21.94
N MET A 50 -51.93 2.24 23.11
CA MET A 50 -52.56 1.91 24.40
C MET A 50 -51.46 1.34 25.31
N THR A 51 -51.26 1.65 26.59
CA THR A 51 -51.89 2.57 27.56
C THR A 51 -50.99 2.57 28.79
N ASP A 52 -51.00 3.67 29.53
CA ASP A 52 -50.47 3.89 30.88
C ASP A 52 -50.34 2.66 31.79
N ARG A 53 -49.19 2.54 32.49
CA ARG A 53 -49.09 2.55 33.97
C ARG A 53 -47.65 2.88 34.42
N LEU A 54 -47.45 4.08 34.97
CA LEU A 54 -46.31 4.40 35.84
C LEU A 54 -46.54 3.83 37.25
N PRO A 55 -45.46 3.52 37.97
CA PRO A 55 -45.29 4.11 39.29
C PRO A 55 -43.95 4.84 39.43
N ARG A 56 -44.04 6.04 40.01
CA ARG A 56 -42.94 6.91 40.44
C ARG A 56 -42.00 6.16 41.39
N LEU A 57 -40.70 6.14 41.10
CA LEU A 57 -39.66 6.02 42.12
C LEU A 57 -38.34 6.66 41.65
N LEU A 58 -37.98 7.73 42.34
CA LEU A 58 -36.65 8.32 42.57
C LEU A 58 -35.69 8.53 41.38
N LEU A 59 -35.74 9.75 40.83
CA LEU A 59 -34.62 10.40 40.15
C LEU A 59 -33.56 10.82 41.19
N LEU A 60 -32.53 9.99 41.37
CA LEU A 60 -31.23 10.45 41.86
C LEU A 60 -30.48 11.00 40.64
N ALA A 61 -30.44 12.33 40.55
CA ALA A 61 -29.64 13.05 39.57
C ALA A 61 -28.15 12.87 39.91
N LEU A 62 -27.51 11.84 39.33
CA LEU A 62 -26.07 11.88 39.08
C LEU A 62 -25.86 12.75 37.84
N ALA A 63 -25.51 14.02 38.08
CA ALA A 63 -24.85 14.84 37.08
C ALA A 63 -23.46 14.23 36.82
N ALA A 64 -23.42 13.21 35.95
CA ALA A 64 -22.19 12.86 35.27
C ALA A 64 -21.94 13.99 34.27
N ALA A 65 -21.09 14.94 34.65
CA ALA A 65 -20.51 15.88 33.72
C ALA A 65 -19.76 15.06 32.66
N SER A 66 -20.39 14.84 31.52
CA SER A 66 -19.71 14.42 30.29
C SER A 66 -18.77 15.55 29.92
N MET A 67 -17.53 15.47 30.41
CA MET A 67 -16.43 16.23 29.85
C MET A 67 -16.10 15.62 28.49
N THR A 68 -16.91 15.94 27.49
CA THR A 68 -16.46 15.89 26.10
C THR A 68 -15.44 17.00 25.96
N SER A 69 -14.16 16.68 26.18
CA SER A 69 -13.09 17.57 25.75
C SER A 69 -13.28 17.75 24.24
N PRO A 70 -13.51 18.97 23.75
CA PRO A 70 -13.38 19.21 22.32
C PRO A 70 -11.96 18.80 21.94
N LEU A 71 -11.81 18.12 20.80
CA LEU A 71 -10.53 18.01 20.11
C LEU A 71 -10.04 19.44 19.88
N THR A 72 -9.20 19.95 20.78
CA THR A 72 -8.45 21.16 20.56
C THR A 72 -7.49 20.83 19.43
N VAL A 73 -7.84 21.27 18.22
CA VAL A 73 -6.86 21.50 17.18
C VAL A 73 -5.85 22.47 17.80
N ALA A 74 -4.62 22.01 18.02
CA ALA A 74 -3.57 22.88 18.51
C ALA A 74 -3.34 23.98 17.46
N ASP A 75 -3.54 25.23 17.86
CA ASP A 75 -3.48 26.41 16.98
C ASP A 75 -2.05 26.91 16.69
N ASP A 76 -1.01 26.29 17.29
CA ASP A 76 0.38 26.54 16.94
C ASP A 76 1.04 25.26 16.40
N PRO A 77 1.78 25.31 15.26
CA PRO A 77 2.54 24.16 14.81
C PRO A 77 3.57 23.81 15.90
N PRO A 78 3.73 22.51 16.24
CA PRO A 78 4.78 22.10 17.16
C PRO A 78 6.14 22.62 16.65
N ALA A 79 7.07 22.88 17.58
CA ALA A 79 8.43 23.24 17.21
C ALA A 79 8.96 22.24 16.17
N PRO A 80 9.65 22.69 15.10
CA PRO A 80 10.09 21.81 14.02
C PRO A 80 10.87 20.62 14.58
N ILE A 81 10.54 19.41 14.13
CA ILE A 81 11.25 18.21 14.53
C ILE A 81 12.74 18.32 14.14
N ARG A 82 13.63 17.72 14.94
CA ARG A 82 15.06 17.61 14.65
C ARG A 82 15.45 16.33 13.93
N GLY A 83 14.52 15.40 13.75
CA GLY A 83 14.81 14.22 12.94
C GLY A 83 13.60 13.46 12.44
N ILE A 84 13.82 12.68 11.39
CA ILE A 84 12.86 11.77 10.80
C ILE A 84 13.47 10.37 10.84
N VAL A 85 12.76 9.43 11.46
CA VAL A 85 13.09 8.01 11.44
C VAL A 85 12.02 7.30 10.63
N PHE A 86 12.31 7.10 9.35
CA PHE A 86 11.41 6.46 8.40
C PHE A 86 11.73 4.96 8.30
N ILE A 87 10.85 4.12 8.86
CA ILE A 87 10.96 2.66 8.88
C ILE A 87 9.94 2.06 7.91
N LEU A 88 10.42 1.28 6.94
CA LEU A 88 9.57 0.63 5.94
C LEU A 88 9.87 -0.87 5.84
N ALA A 89 8.85 -1.71 5.95
CA ALA A 89 8.94 -3.15 5.72
C ALA A 89 8.34 -3.55 4.37
N ASP A 90 9.00 -4.45 3.64
CA ASP A 90 8.52 -4.91 2.33
C ASP A 90 7.57 -6.10 2.49
N ASP A 91 6.46 -6.13 1.76
CA ASP A 91 5.44 -7.21 1.83
C ASP A 91 4.69 -7.31 3.17
N LEU A 92 4.81 -6.32 4.06
CA LEU A 92 4.18 -6.38 5.37
C LEU A 92 2.65 -6.17 5.30
N ARG A 93 1.90 -7.26 5.42
CA ARG A 93 0.45 -7.26 5.64
C ARG A 93 0.03 -6.47 6.89
N ALA A 94 -1.03 -5.70 6.77
CA ALA A 94 -1.57 -4.85 7.83
C ALA A 94 -2.19 -5.62 9.02
N ASP A 95 -2.57 -6.89 8.85
CA ASP A 95 -3.21 -7.75 9.86
C ASP A 95 -2.23 -8.71 10.56
N PHE A 96 -0.93 -8.51 10.38
CA PHE A 96 0.14 -9.35 10.90
C PHE A 96 0.95 -8.67 12.02
N LEU A 97 0.29 -7.89 12.86
CA LEU A 97 0.89 -7.23 14.03
C LEU A 97 0.01 -7.45 15.27
N GLY A 98 0.62 -7.53 16.46
CA GLY A 98 -0.10 -7.69 17.72
C GLY A 98 -1.12 -6.56 17.96
N CYS A 99 -0.76 -5.32 17.67
CA CYS A 99 -1.64 -4.14 17.74
C CYS A 99 -2.82 -4.14 16.74
N THR A 100 -2.85 -5.10 15.82
CA THR A 100 -3.96 -5.34 14.88
C THR A 100 -4.80 -6.56 15.26
N GLY A 101 -4.48 -7.21 16.38
CA GLY A 101 -5.21 -8.36 16.91
C GLY A 101 -4.68 -9.73 16.45
N ARG A 102 -3.54 -9.78 15.75
CA ARG A 102 -2.89 -11.06 15.41
C ARG A 102 -2.47 -11.75 16.70
N LYS A 103 -2.94 -12.99 16.88
CA LYS A 103 -2.62 -13.81 18.07
C LYS A 103 -1.28 -14.51 17.88
N ASN A 104 -0.54 -14.68 18.98
CA ASN A 104 0.70 -15.47 19.04
C ASN A 104 1.82 -14.97 18.11
N ILE A 105 1.86 -13.67 17.81
CA ILE A 105 2.99 -13.00 17.17
C ILE A 105 3.64 -12.04 18.17
N GLU A 106 4.96 -11.98 18.20
CA GLU A 106 5.72 -11.15 19.13
C GLU A 106 6.16 -9.82 18.48
N THR A 107 5.29 -8.81 18.52
CA THR A 107 5.60 -7.45 18.03
C THR A 107 5.53 -6.35 19.09
N PRO A 108 6.11 -6.54 20.30
CA PRO A 108 5.93 -5.59 21.40
C PRO A 108 6.49 -4.18 21.14
N ALA A 109 7.51 -4.01 20.30
CA ALA A 109 8.06 -2.68 20.02
C ALA A 109 7.17 -1.89 19.05
N ILE A 110 6.70 -2.53 17.99
CA ILE A 110 5.74 -1.96 17.04
C ILE A 110 4.40 -1.69 17.75
N ASP A 111 3.97 -2.61 18.63
CA ASP A 111 2.75 -2.43 19.41
C ASP A 111 2.85 -1.25 20.37
N ARG A 112 4.02 -1.07 21.01
CA ARG A 112 4.29 0.11 21.84
C ARG A 112 4.27 1.39 21.01
N LEU A 113 4.89 1.37 19.83
CA LEU A 113 4.87 2.52 18.90
C LEU A 113 3.43 2.87 18.48
N ALA A 114 2.58 1.88 18.22
CA ALA A 114 1.16 2.10 17.93
C ALA A 114 0.37 2.62 19.14
N ALA A 115 0.77 2.26 20.36
CA ALA A 115 0.11 2.68 21.59
C ALA A 115 0.47 4.13 21.99
N SER A 116 1.71 4.57 21.75
CA SER A 116 2.13 5.96 21.97
C SER A 116 1.79 6.87 20.78
N GLY A 117 1.85 6.33 19.57
CA GLY A 117 1.60 7.03 18.33
C GLY A 117 0.16 6.96 17.84
N THR A 118 -0.04 7.35 16.58
CA THR A 118 -1.29 7.25 15.85
C THR A 118 -1.20 6.14 14.80
N ARG A 119 -2.01 5.09 14.94
CA ARG A 119 -2.13 4.02 13.93
C ARG A 119 -3.24 4.34 12.94
N PHE A 120 -2.96 4.19 11.65
CA PHE A 120 -3.97 4.35 10.60
C PHE A 120 -4.59 3.00 10.26
N GLU A 121 -5.92 2.91 10.38
CA GLU A 121 -6.65 1.69 10.07
C GLU A 121 -6.74 1.46 8.56
N HIS A 122 -6.92 2.54 7.79
CA HIS A 122 -7.19 2.52 6.35
C HIS A 122 -6.06 3.17 5.55
N ALA A 123 -4.85 2.62 5.63
CA ALA A 123 -3.70 3.04 4.83
C ALA A 123 -3.46 2.08 3.64
N TYR A 124 -3.35 2.63 2.43
CA TYR A 124 -3.29 1.83 1.20
C TYR A 124 -2.14 2.22 0.27
N CYS A 125 -1.48 1.21 -0.30
CA CYS A 125 -0.76 1.41 -1.55
C CYS A 125 -1.78 1.62 -2.69
N GLN A 126 -1.42 2.36 -3.74
CA GLN A 126 -2.31 2.60 -4.88
C GLN A 126 -2.33 1.45 -5.91
N GLY A 127 -1.77 0.31 -5.55
CA GLY A 127 -1.46 -0.78 -6.48
C GLY A 127 -0.28 -0.44 -7.39
N SER A 128 -0.27 -0.91 -8.63
CA SER A 128 0.96 -0.91 -9.45
C SER A 128 0.72 -1.04 -10.94
N ARG A 129 1.55 -0.37 -11.76
CA ARG A 129 1.71 -0.63 -13.21
C ARG A 129 2.83 -1.64 -13.53
N SER A 130 3.44 -2.23 -12.51
CA SER A 130 4.56 -3.18 -12.60
C SER A 130 4.25 -4.46 -11.81
N PRO A 131 4.75 -5.64 -12.24
CA PRO A 131 4.72 -6.86 -11.42
C PRO A 131 5.28 -6.67 -10.01
N ALA A 132 6.36 -5.90 -9.90
CA ALA A 132 7.01 -5.58 -8.64
C ALA A 132 6.30 -4.38 -8.01
N VAL A 133 5.18 -4.62 -7.33
CA VAL A 133 4.32 -3.60 -6.68
C VAL A 133 5.10 -2.70 -5.73
N CYS A 134 6.16 -3.21 -5.09
CA CYS A 134 7.06 -2.43 -4.23
C CYS A 134 7.69 -1.25 -4.97
N LEU A 135 8.05 -1.38 -6.26
CA LEU A 135 8.72 -0.32 -7.01
C LEU A 135 7.84 0.92 -7.17
N PRO A 136 6.60 0.84 -7.72
CA PRO A 136 5.74 2.01 -7.76
C PRO A 136 5.29 2.48 -6.38
N SER A 137 5.07 1.58 -5.41
CA SER A 137 4.66 2.02 -4.07
C SER A 137 5.73 2.89 -3.40
N ARG A 138 7.00 2.42 -3.38
CA ARG A 138 8.14 3.17 -2.84
C ARG A 138 8.39 4.47 -3.60
N SER A 139 8.28 4.43 -4.94
CA SER A 139 8.44 5.65 -5.75
C SER A 139 7.42 6.72 -5.37
N ARG A 140 6.17 6.33 -5.10
CA ARG A 140 5.09 7.25 -4.70
C ARG A 140 5.26 7.75 -3.26
N ILE A 141 5.72 6.90 -2.34
CA ILE A 141 6.11 7.32 -0.98
C ILE A 141 7.19 8.41 -1.03
N LEU A 142 8.18 8.28 -1.91
CA LEU A 142 9.27 9.26 -2.04
C LEU A 142 8.82 10.55 -2.72
N THR A 143 8.09 10.44 -3.82
CA THR A 143 7.70 11.58 -4.65
C THR A 143 6.51 12.35 -4.10
N GLY A 144 5.70 11.75 -3.22
CA GLY A 144 4.41 12.30 -2.81
C GLY A 144 3.38 12.38 -3.94
N GLY A 145 3.68 11.80 -5.10
CA GLY A 145 2.80 11.76 -6.25
C GLY A 145 2.02 10.45 -6.32
N SER A 146 0.78 10.52 -6.78
CA SER A 146 -0.09 9.40 -7.00
C SER A 146 0.36 8.57 -8.20
N ASP A 147 -0.24 7.39 -8.39
CA ASP A 147 0.04 6.59 -9.59
C ASP A 147 -0.36 7.32 -10.87
N TRP A 148 -1.15 8.39 -10.82
CA TRP A 148 -1.67 9.05 -12.02
C TRP A 148 -0.84 10.28 -12.40
N SER A 149 -0.17 10.89 -11.42
CA SER A 149 0.79 11.97 -11.63
C SER A 149 2.22 11.47 -11.85
N VAL A 150 2.59 10.32 -11.26
CA VAL A 150 3.93 9.75 -11.38
C VAL A 150 4.01 8.81 -12.59
N PRO A 151 4.97 9.02 -13.52
CA PRO A 151 5.22 8.10 -14.62
C PRO A 151 5.51 6.68 -14.12
N ASN A 152 5.20 5.67 -14.93
CA ASN A 152 5.56 4.31 -14.56
C ASN A 152 7.07 4.17 -14.31
N TRP A 153 7.42 3.29 -13.39
CA TRP A 153 8.77 2.78 -13.29
C TRP A 153 9.14 1.98 -14.55
N PRO A 154 10.31 2.16 -15.21
CA PRO A 154 11.50 2.95 -14.88
C PRO A 154 11.55 4.36 -15.53
N ALA A 155 10.47 4.80 -16.19
CA ALA A 155 10.44 6.10 -16.87
C ALA A 155 10.59 7.26 -15.87
N ALA A 156 9.97 7.17 -14.69
CA ALA A 156 10.16 8.13 -13.60
C ALA A 156 11.65 8.34 -13.25
N GLN A 157 12.45 7.28 -13.26
CA GLN A 157 13.88 7.39 -12.99
C GLN A 157 14.68 8.03 -14.11
N ARG A 158 14.30 7.76 -15.37
CA ARG A 158 15.03 8.33 -16.52
C ARG A 158 14.84 9.83 -16.62
N GLY A 159 13.66 10.34 -16.29
CA GLY A 159 13.40 11.77 -16.20
C GLY A 159 14.21 12.43 -15.07
N ASN A 160 14.29 11.74 -13.92
CA ASN A 160 15.06 12.17 -12.77
C ASN A 160 14.77 13.61 -12.32
N ASP A 161 13.54 14.10 -12.47
CA ASP A 161 13.16 15.50 -12.21
C ASP A 161 11.98 15.65 -11.23
N LEU A 162 11.44 14.55 -10.72
CA LEU A 162 10.42 14.56 -9.68
C LEU A 162 11.05 14.97 -8.34
N PRO A 163 10.40 15.82 -7.54
CA PRO A 163 10.87 16.10 -6.17
C PRO A 163 10.75 14.84 -5.32
N LEU A 164 11.70 14.61 -4.42
CA LEU A 164 11.67 13.51 -3.46
C LEU A 164 11.74 14.12 -2.06
N TRP A 165 10.88 13.75 -1.13
CA TRP A 165 10.93 14.36 0.21
C TRP A 165 12.33 14.31 0.87
N PRO A 166 13.20 13.27 0.68
CA PRO A 166 14.53 13.31 1.27
C PRO A 166 15.47 14.29 0.54
N ASP A 167 15.35 14.46 -0.79
CA ASP A 167 16.19 15.42 -1.53
C ASP A 167 15.87 16.87 -1.15
N VAL A 168 14.58 17.18 -0.98
CA VAL A 168 14.12 18.47 -0.47
C VAL A 168 14.74 18.79 0.89
N LEU A 169 14.74 17.83 1.83
CA LEU A 169 15.33 18.04 3.15
C LEU A 169 16.86 18.13 3.11
N ARG A 170 17.51 17.33 2.26
CA ARG A 170 18.96 17.42 2.05
C ARG A 170 19.39 18.79 1.55
N ASP A 171 18.67 19.35 0.58
CA ASP A 171 18.95 20.69 0.03
C ASP A 171 18.79 21.79 1.09
N LEU A 172 18.00 21.55 2.14
CA LEU A 172 17.84 22.41 3.31
C LEU A 172 18.88 22.14 4.42
N GLY A 173 19.89 21.31 4.15
CA GLY A 173 20.99 21.05 5.06
C GLY A 173 20.76 19.89 6.05
N TRP A 174 19.69 19.11 5.90
CA TRP A 174 19.48 17.93 6.74
C TRP A 174 20.55 16.87 6.46
N ARG A 175 20.97 16.18 7.52
CA ARG A 175 21.84 15.01 7.44
C ARG A 175 21.03 13.81 6.94
N THR A 176 21.25 13.38 5.70
CA THR A 176 20.43 12.32 5.08
C THR A 176 21.17 10.99 4.98
N HIS A 177 20.60 9.94 5.57
CA HIS A 177 21.17 8.59 5.59
C HIS A 177 20.13 7.52 5.27
N HIS A 178 20.53 6.52 4.48
CA HIS A 178 19.68 5.39 4.13
C HIS A 178 20.33 4.04 4.46
N VAL A 179 19.51 3.12 4.94
CA VAL A 179 19.92 1.76 5.29
C VAL A 179 18.94 0.75 4.68
N GLY A 180 19.48 -0.28 4.04
CA GLY A 180 18.72 -1.42 3.56
C GLY A 180 18.10 -1.24 2.17
N LYS A 181 16.85 -1.70 1.99
CA LYS A 181 16.20 -1.83 0.68
C LYS A 181 15.83 -0.48 0.08
N TRP A 182 16.48 -0.13 -1.02
CA TRP A 182 16.20 1.09 -1.75
C TRP A 182 15.21 0.86 -2.89
N HIS A 183 15.59 0.05 -3.89
CA HIS A 183 14.77 -0.27 -5.07
C HIS A 183 14.25 0.95 -5.87
N CYS A 184 14.68 2.18 -5.56
CA CYS A 184 14.31 3.40 -6.28
C CYS A 184 15.46 3.95 -7.17
N GLY A 185 16.50 3.11 -7.35
CA GLY A 185 17.67 3.23 -8.22
C GLY A 185 18.64 4.38 -7.91
N ARG A 186 19.82 4.29 -8.52
CA ARG A 186 21.00 5.07 -8.12
C ARG A 186 20.84 6.59 -8.26
N PRO A 187 20.30 7.13 -9.37
CA PRO A 187 20.20 8.59 -9.51
C PRO A 187 19.36 9.25 -8.40
N TRP A 188 18.28 8.59 -7.96
CA TRP A 188 17.45 9.10 -6.86
C TRP A 188 18.14 8.96 -5.51
N PHE A 189 18.89 7.87 -5.29
CA PHE A 189 19.67 7.69 -4.07
C PHE A 189 20.72 8.78 -3.93
N GLU A 190 21.53 8.98 -4.96
CA GLU A 190 22.64 9.94 -4.96
C GLU A 190 22.20 11.38 -4.76
N ARG A 191 20.95 11.71 -5.15
CA ARG A 191 20.33 13.01 -4.88
C ARG A 191 19.70 13.09 -3.50
N SER A 192 19.09 12.00 -3.02
CA SER A 192 18.34 11.96 -1.76
C SER A 192 19.21 11.82 -0.50
N PHE A 193 20.35 11.15 -0.59
CA PHE A 193 21.14 10.76 0.58
C PHE A 193 22.61 11.15 0.42
N GLU A 194 23.18 11.73 1.47
CA GLU A 194 24.61 12.01 1.57
C GLU A 194 25.43 10.74 1.85
N SER A 195 24.84 9.76 2.52
CA SER A 195 25.50 8.48 2.79
C SER A 195 24.47 7.35 2.96
N GLY A 196 24.95 6.11 2.97
CA GLY A 196 24.14 4.94 3.25
C GLY A 196 24.97 3.75 3.66
N GLU A 197 24.38 2.81 4.38
CA GLU A 197 25.02 1.57 4.80
C GLU A 197 24.16 0.38 4.43
N SER A 198 24.79 -0.70 3.94
CA SER A 198 24.09 -1.90 3.49
C SER A 198 22.94 -1.61 2.49
N VAL A 199 23.15 -0.68 1.56
CA VAL A 199 22.13 -0.26 0.59
C VAL A 199 21.88 -1.37 -0.43
N LEU A 200 20.66 -1.89 -0.47
CA LEU A 200 20.20 -2.86 -1.45
C LEU A 200 19.48 -2.13 -2.60
N PHE A 201 20.23 -1.85 -3.67
CA PHE A 201 19.69 -1.17 -4.85
C PHE A 201 18.67 -1.98 -5.65
N GLY A 202 18.83 -3.29 -5.66
CA GLY A 202 18.09 -4.17 -6.54
C GLY A 202 18.55 -5.60 -6.35
N GLY A 203 17.63 -6.53 -6.56
CA GLY A 203 17.91 -7.95 -6.49
C GLY A 203 16.92 -8.69 -5.63
N MET A 204 17.09 -10.00 -5.63
CA MET A 204 16.27 -10.97 -4.95
C MET A 204 17.19 -12.12 -4.56
N GLY A 205 17.14 -12.58 -3.31
CA GLY A 205 17.99 -13.64 -2.82
C GLY A 205 17.81 -13.88 -1.34
N SER A 206 18.53 -14.87 -0.81
CA SER A 206 18.52 -15.18 0.62
C SER A 206 18.87 -13.97 1.48
N HIS A 207 18.13 -13.75 2.56
CA HIS A 207 18.36 -12.66 3.52
C HIS A 207 19.71 -12.74 4.25
N TRP A 208 20.52 -13.76 3.95
CA TRP A 208 21.87 -13.96 4.46
C TRP A 208 22.96 -13.59 3.47
N THR A 209 22.65 -13.54 2.16
CA THR A 209 23.65 -13.47 1.08
C THR A 209 23.45 -12.32 0.12
N LEU A 210 22.45 -11.45 0.35
CA LEU A 210 22.18 -10.28 -0.50
C LEU A 210 23.46 -9.45 -0.71
N GLU A 211 23.61 -8.95 -1.93
CA GLU A 211 24.62 -7.96 -2.27
C GLU A 211 24.10 -6.57 -1.90
N VAL A 212 24.92 -5.83 -1.17
CA VAL A 212 24.64 -4.49 -0.68
C VAL A 212 25.81 -3.56 -0.99
N GLU A 213 25.57 -2.26 -0.90
CA GLU A 213 26.59 -1.24 -1.13
C GLU A 213 26.67 -0.29 0.07
N ASP A 214 27.89 -0.06 0.56
CA ASP A 214 28.16 0.98 1.55
C ASP A 214 28.52 2.26 0.82
N HIS A 215 27.88 3.36 1.18
CA HIS A 215 28.12 4.70 0.66
C HIS A 215 28.59 5.59 1.82
N PRO A 216 29.90 5.69 2.08
CA PRO A 216 30.40 6.54 3.16
C PRO A 216 30.19 8.03 2.85
N LEU A 217 30.24 8.87 3.88
CA LEU A 217 30.27 10.33 3.71
C LEU A 217 31.48 10.80 2.89
N VAL A 218 32.61 10.13 3.08
CA VAL A 218 33.88 10.43 2.41
C VAL A 218 34.46 9.13 1.87
N GLY A 219 34.79 9.12 0.57
CA GLY A 219 35.32 7.96 -0.14
C GLY A 219 34.34 7.39 -1.16
N ASP A 220 34.79 6.36 -1.87
CA ASP A 220 34.01 5.72 -2.93
C ASP A 220 33.04 4.67 -2.36
N PRO A 221 31.86 4.49 -2.98
CA PRO A 221 30.95 3.40 -2.63
C PRO A 221 31.59 2.02 -2.80
N ALA A 222 31.27 1.09 -1.90
CA ALA A 222 31.84 -0.26 -1.89
C ALA A 222 30.76 -1.33 -1.88
N LYS A 223 30.74 -2.17 -2.91
CA LYS A 223 29.87 -3.35 -2.97
C LYS A 223 30.41 -4.48 -2.11
N ARG A 224 29.53 -5.14 -1.37
CA ARG A 224 29.84 -6.34 -0.59
C ARG A 224 28.61 -7.21 -0.42
N ARG A 225 28.79 -8.36 0.22
CA ARG A 225 27.68 -9.16 0.73
C ARG A 225 27.35 -8.77 2.16
N LEU A 226 26.13 -9.10 2.57
CA LEU A 226 25.74 -9.10 3.98
C LEU A 226 26.73 -9.91 4.83
N ARG A 227 26.96 -9.44 6.04
CA ARG A 227 27.80 -10.06 7.07
C ARG A 227 26.97 -10.83 8.10
N ARG A 228 25.69 -10.50 8.22
CA ARG A 228 24.70 -11.13 9.11
C ARG A 228 23.33 -11.16 8.44
N TYR A 229 22.30 -11.63 9.14
CA TYR A 229 20.93 -11.59 8.63
C TYR A 229 20.53 -10.14 8.28
N SER A 230 19.96 -9.94 7.09
CA SER A 230 19.66 -8.60 6.54
C SER A 230 18.97 -7.66 7.52
N THR A 231 17.95 -8.15 8.22
CA THR A 231 17.18 -7.37 9.19
C THR A 231 18.07 -6.88 10.33
N GLU A 232 18.89 -7.76 10.92
CA GLU A 232 19.83 -7.41 11.99
C GLU A 232 20.93 -6.45 11.52
N GLU A 233 21.42 -6.62 10.29
CA GLU A 233 22.42 -5.73 9.74
C GLU A 233 21.87 -4.32 9.52
N PHE A 234 20.68 -4.22 8.95
CA PHE A 234 20.04 -2.94 8.68
C PHE A 234 19.66 -2.23 10.00
N GLY A 235 19.11 -2.97 10.97
CA GLY A 235 18.81 -2.42 12.29
C GLY A 235 20.06 -1.93 13.05
N GLY A 236 21.14 -2.70 13.00
CA GLY A 236 22.42 -2.32 13.61
C GLY A 236 23.00 -1.03 12.99
N ALA A 237 23.07 -0.96 11.66
CA ALA A 237 23.56 0.23 10.96
C ALA A 237 22.72 1.48 11.25
N ALA A 238 21.39 1.32 11.37
CA ALA A 238 20.50 2.41 11.78
C ALA A 238 20.80 2.91 13.21
N VAL A 239 21.05 2.01 14.16
CA VAL A 239 21.42 2.37 15.54
C VAL A 239 22.79 3.08 15.57
N ASP A 240 23.75 2.59 14.78
CA ASP A 240 25.09 3.20 14.69
C ASP A 240 25.02 4.61 14.07
N PHE A 241 24.17 4.82 13.07
CA PHE A 241 23.89 6.16 12.54
C PHE A 241 23.31 7.11 13.61
N LEU A 242 22.28 6.68 14.36
CA LEU A 242 21.68 7.53 15.40
C LEU A 242 22.69 7.94 16.48
N ARG A 243 23.54 6.99 16.90
CA ARG A 243 24.58 7.26 17.91
C ARG A 243 25.67 8.20 17.40
N SER A 244 26.14 7.98 16.18
CA SER A 244 27.17 8.85 15.58
C SER A 244 26.64 10.25 15.30
N HIS A 245 25.43 10.37 14.75
CA HIS A 245 24.79 11.66 14.54
C HIS A 245 24.62 12.45 15.84
N ALA A 246 24.10 11.82 16.90
CA ALA A 246 23.94 12.45 18.20
C ALA A 246 25.27 12.86 18.86
N ALA A 247 26.38 12.20 18.53
CA ALA A 247 27.71 12.51 19.05
C ALA A 247 28.44 13.60 18.23
N ASP A 248 28.36 13.51 16.90
CA ASP A 248 29.23 14.23 15.98
C ASP A 248 28.54 15.46 15.34
N GLU A 249 27.22 15.39 15.13
CA GLU A 249 26.43 16.45 14.47
C GLU A 249 25.10 16.78 15.23
N PRO A 250 25.11 16.95 16.58
CA PRO A 250 23.90 17.01 17.40
C PRO A 250 22.95 18.19 17.12
N ASP A 251 23.45 19.24 16.45
CA ASP A 251 22.66 20.44 16.10
C ASP A 251 22.09 20.37 14.68
N ARG A 252 22.56 19.42 13.86
CA ARG A 252 22.11 19.27 12.47
C ARG A 252 20.89 18.35 12.43
N PRO A 253 19.75 18.74 11.82
CA PRO A 253 18.61 17.85 11.73
C PRO A 253 18.90 16.66 10.81
N PHE A 254 18.22 15.54 10.99
CA PHE A 254 18.56 14.30 10.27
C PHE A 254 17.37 13.56 9.66
N VAL A 255 17.66 12.80 8.61
CA VAL A 255 16.79 11.75 8.05
C VAL A 255 17.51 10.42 8.16
N LEU A 256 16.88 9.47 8.85
CA LEU A 256 17.22 8.06 8.80
C LEU A 256 16.12 7.32 8.03
N SER A 257 16.44 6.81 6.84
CA SER A 257 15.57 5.94 6.07
C SER A 257 16.01 4.48 6.27
N LEU A 258 15.32 3.74 7.11
CA LEU A 258 15.55 2.32 7.39
C LEU A 258 14.51 1.46 6.66
N CYS A 259 14.92 0.79 5.61
CA CYS A 259 14.04 -0.04 4.80
C CYS A 259 14.40 -1.52 4.90
N PHE A 260 13.56 -2.32 5.55
CA PHE A 260 13.73 -3.76 5.62
C PHE A 260 13.34 -4.44 4.30
N THR A 261 14.12 -5.44 3.90
CA THR A 261 13.72 -6.38 2.84
C THR A 261 12.70 -7.38 3.38
N ALA A 262 12.79 -7.75 4.66
CA ALA A 262 11.82 -8.63 5.29
C ALA A 262 10.44 -7.93 5.41
N PRO A 263 9.33 -8.70 5.47
CA PRO A 263 9.25 -10.17 5.34
C PRO A 263 9.12 -10.72 3.89
N HIS A 264 9.59 -10.00 2.87
CA HIS A 264 9.62 -10.46 1.46
C HIS A 264 10.27 -11.85 1.30
N ASP A 265 9.89 -12.58 0.26
CA ASP A 265 10.48 -13.88 -0.04
C ASP A 265 11.89 -13.76 -0.71
N PRO A 266 12.71 -14.83 -0.81
CA PRO A 266 12.53 -16.13 -0.16
C PRO A 266 12.52 -16.00 1.36
N ARG A 267 11.55 -16.65 2.01
CA ARG A 267 11.32 -16.52 3.46
C ARG A 267 12.35 -17.33 4.25
N THR A 268 13.57 -16.81 4.36
CA THR A 268 14.71 -17.46 5.03
C THR A 268 14.86 -16.92 6.45
N SER A 269 13.88 -17.22 7.31
CA SER A 269 13.87 -16.80 8.72
C SER A 269 15.15 -17.22 9.46
N PRO A 270 15.69 -16.39 10.38
CA PRO A 270 16.81 -16.80 11.22
C PRO A 270 16.48 -17.94 12.18
N GLU A 271 15.19 -18.17 12.42
CA GLU A 271 14.65 -19.21 13.29
C GLU A 271 13.96 -20.32 12.46
N GLU A 272 14.38 -20.51 11.20
CA GLU A 272 13.75 -21.45 10.27
C GLU A 272 13.69 -22.89 10.80
N SER A 273 14.63 -23.32 11.66
CA SER A 273 14.60 -24.64 12.30
C SER A 273 13.38 -24.89 13.19
N GLU A 274 12.67 -23.84 13.59
CA GLU A 274 11.46 -23.90 14.42
C GLU A 274 10.17 -23.73 13.60
N ALA A 275 10.28 -23.52 12.29
CA ALA A 275 9.14 -23.20 11.43
C ALA A 275 8.05 -24.27 11.45
N GLU A 276 8.42 -25.55 11.47
CA GLU A 276 7.47 -26.67 11.51
C GLU A 276 6.71 -26.73 12.86
N THR A 277 7.44 -26.54 13.97
CA THR A 277 6.84 -26.49 15.31
C THR A 277 5.88 -25.32 15.41
N ARG A 278 6.27 -24.15 14.90
CA ARG A 278 5.43 -22.96 14.89
C ARG A 278 4.21 -23.12 13.96
N ALA A 279 4.38 -23.70 12.78
CA ALA A 279 3.31 -23.93 11.82
C ALA A 279 2.16 -24.80 12.38
N ALA A 280 2.45 -25.65 13.37
CA ALA A 280 1.45 -26.49 14.03
C ALA A 280 0.38 -25.69 14.79
N THR A 281 0.67 -24.46 15.23
CA THR A 281 -0.23 -23.63 16.04
C THR A 281 -0.82 -22.42 15.32
N ILE A 282 -0.34 -22.12 14.10
CA ILE A 282 -0.73 -20.93 13.34
C ILE A 282 -2.21 -20.95 12.91
N GLY A 283 -2.90 -19.82 13.05
CA GLY A 283 -4.20 -19.61 12.42
C GLY A 283 -4.05 -19.37 10.92
N LEU A 284 -4.81 -20.11 10.10
CA LEU A 284 -4.96 -19.84 8.68
C LEU A 284 -6.02 -18.75 8.45
N PRO A 285 -5.90 -17.92 7.40
CA PRO A 285 -6.93 -16.97 7.04
C PRO A 285 -8.21 -17.70 6.60
N GLY A 286 -9.39 -17.14 6.90
CA GLY A 286 -10.67 -17.78 6.57
C GLY A 286 -10.96 -17.82 5.06
N ASN A 287 -10.41 -16.87 4.31
CA ASN A 287 -10.44 -16.81 2.85
C ASN A 287 -9.35 -17.67 2.15
N LEU A 288 -8.71 -18.62 2.84
CA LEU A 288 -7.77 -19.55 2.21
C LEU A 288 -8.45 -20.40 1.14
N LEU A 289 -7.91 -20.39 -0.08
CA LEU A 289 -8.32 -21.28 -1.16
C LEU A 289 -7.13 -22.07 -1.73
N PRO A 290 -7.33 -23.32 -2.17
CA PRO A 290 -6.26 -24.10 -2.82
C PRO A 290 -5.81 -23.46 -4.14
N VAL A 291 -6.74 -22.90 -4.91
CA VAL A 291 -6.53 -22.22 -6.19
C VAL A 291 -7.48 -21.02 -6.21
N HIS A 292 -7.02 -19.89 -6.75
CA HIS A 292 -7.91 -18.75 -6.99
C HIS A 292 -9.01 -19.16 -8.00
N PRO A 293 -10.28 -18.76 -7.80
CA PRO A 293 -11.41 -19.33 -8.54
C PRO A 293 -11.48 -18.96 -10.03
N PHE A 294 -10.68 -17.99 -10.48
CA PHE A 294 -10.62 -17.54 -11.86
C PHE A 294 -9.23 -16.97 -12.20
N ASP A 295 -8.93 -16.78 -13.49
CA ASP A 295 -7.73 -16.08 -13.93
C ASP A 295 -7.85 -14.57 -13.67
N ASN A 296 -7.10 -14.08 -12.69
CA ASN A 296 -7.09 -12.66 -12.33
C ASN A 296 -6.15 -11.79 -13.21
N GLY A 297 -5.53 -12.40 -14.23
CA GLY A 297 -4.57 -11.78 -15.14
C GLY A 297 -3.09 -11.98 -14.78
N GLU A 298 -2.76 -12.53 -13.60
CA GLU A 298 -1.37 -12.72 -13.13
C GLU A 298 -1.16 -14.06 -12.39
N MET A 299 -1.91 -15.09 -12.76
CA MET A 299 -1.91 -16.37 -12.03
C MET A 299 -0.57 -17.13 -12.03
N THR A 300 0.35 -16.82 -12.95
CA THR A 300 1.64 -17.52 -13.08
C THR A 300 2.86 -16.62 -12.88
N ILE A 301 2.69 -15.50 -12.17
CA ILE A 301 3.82 -14.65 -11.80
C ILE A 301 4.70 -15.35 -10.76
N ARG A 302 5.97 -14.94 -10.65
CA ARG A 302 6.97 -15.49 -9.72
C ARG A 302 6.45 -15.77 -8.31
N ASP A 303 5.72 -14.83 -7.71
CA ASP A 303 5.20 -14.94 -6.35
C ASP A 303 4.28 -16.16 -6.21
N GLU A 304 3.50 -16.44 -7.25
CA GLU A 304 2.61 -17.60 -7.32
C GLU A 304 3.34 -18.92 -7.52
N GLU A 305 4.58 -18.88 -8.03
CA GLU A 305 5.42 -20.08 -8.18
C GLU A 305 6.09 -20.52 -6.86
N LEU A 306 5.90 -19.78 -5.76
CA LEU A 306 6.47 -20.10 -4.43
C LEU A 306 5.93 -21.44 -3.90
N LEU A 307 4.65 -21.74 -4.09
CA LEU A 307 4.05 -23.05 -3.80
C LEU A 307 3.35 -23.60 -5.05
N PRO A 308 3.29 -24.94 -5.23
CA PRO A 308 2.48 -25.52 -6.28
C PRO A 308 0.98 -25.35 -5.99
N TRP A 309 0.17 -25.47 -7.03
CA TRP A 309 -1.27 -25.68 -6.91
C TRP A 309 -1.61 -27.19 -6.82
N PRO A 310 -2.76 -27.59 -6.25
CA PRO A 310 -3.51 -26.82 -5.26
C PRO A 310 -2.64 -26.56 -4.02
N ARG A 311 -2.77 -25.37 -3.45
CA ARG A 311 -2.06 -25.01 -2.21
C ARG A 311 -2.61 -25.83 -1.06
N THR A 312 -1.71 -26.44 -0.29
CA THR A 312 -2.09 -27.21 0.89
C THR A 312 -2.06 -26.32 2.14
N THR A 313 -2.94 -26.62 3.08
CA THR A 313 -2.96 -25.95 4.39
C THR A 313 -1.62 -26.06 5.10
N THR A 314 -0.95 -27.22 5.02
CA THR A 314 0.38 -27.46 5.59
C THR A 314 1.43 -26.53 4.99
N ALA A 315 1.49 -26.41 3.66
CA ALA A 315 2.47 -25.56 3.00
C ALA A 315 2.23 -24.07 3.33
N VAL A 316 0.98 -23.62 3.29
CA VAL A 316 0.64 -22.23 3.62
C VAL A 316 0.93 -21.92 5.09
N ARG A 317 0.63 -22.83 6.03
CA ARG A 317 1.01 -22.66 7.45
C ARG A 317 2.50 -22.47 7.63
N ARG A 318 3.32 -23.23 6.90
CA ARG A 318 4.77 -23.09 6.94
C ARG A 318 5.24 -21.73 6.40
N GLU A 319 4.68 -21.26 5.29
CA GLU A 319 4.99 -19.93 4.75
C GLU A 319 4.62 -18.82 5.74
N ILE A 320 3.48 -18.93 6.40
CA ILE A 320 3.04 -17.99 7.44
C ILE A 320 3.98 -18.05 8.66
N ALA A 321 4.45 -19.22 9.08
CA ALA A 321 5.38 -19.36 10.20
C ALA A 321 6.69 -18.62 9.96
N LEU A 322 7.30 -18.81 8.79
CA LEU A 322 8.51 -18.10 8.41
C LEU A 322 8.26 -16.60 8.31
N TYR A 323 7.13 -16.21 7.71
CA TYR A 323 6.74 -14.82 7.57
C TYR A 323 6.59 -14.11 8.94
N GLU A 324 5.93 -14.74 9.91
CA GLU A 324 5.83 -14.19 11.27
C GLU A 324 7.18 -14.10 11.98
N GLN A 325 8.04 -15.11 11.90
CA GLN A 325 9.39 -15.04 12.48
C GLN A 325 10.22 -13.88 11.89
N MET A 326 10.08 -13.63 10.59
CA MET A 326 10.74 -12.48 9.95
C MET A 326 10.19 -11.14 10.44
N ILE A 327 8.89 -11.06 10.74
CA ILE A 327 8.28 -9.87 11.36
C ILE A 327 8.79 -9.65 12.78
N GLU A 328 8.93 -10.72 13.57
CA GLU A 328 9.47 -10.63 14.93
C GLU A 328 10.94 -10.19 14.92
N ALA A 329 11.71 -10.61 13.91
CA ALA A 329 13.05 -10.09 13.69
C ALA A 329 13.04 -8.59 13.37
N ILE A 330 12.06 -8.08 12.62
CA ILE A 330 11.87 -6.63 12.39
C ILE A 330 11.54 -5.93 13.71
N ASP A 331 10.61 -6.47 14.50
CA ASP A 331 10.23 -5.88 15.79
C ASP A 331 11.42 -5.70 16.74
N ARG A 332 12.31 -6.70 16.82
CA ARG A 332 13.55 -6.60 17.61
C ARG A 332 14.45 -5.45 17.16
N GLN A 333 14.50 -5.16 15.86
CA GLN A 333 15.28 -4.03 15.35
C GLN A 333 14.58 -2.69 15.54
N VAL A 334 13.25 -2.65 15.42
CA VAL A 334 12.47 -1.47 15.81
C VAL A 334 12.70 -1.16 17.29
N ALA A 335 12.71 -2.17 18.17
CA ALA A 335 13.04 -2.02 19.58
C ALA A 335 14.44 -1.41 19.80
N ALA A 336 15.43 -1.87 19.04
CA ALA A 336 16.80 -1.36 19.12
C ALA A 336 16.90 0.11 18.66
N VAL A 337 16.21 0.47 17.58
CA VAL A 337 16.15 1.86 17.08
C VAL A 337 15.47 2.78 18.10
N LEU A 338 14.30 2.38 18.63
CA LEU A 338 13.60 3.16 19.66
C LEU A 338 14.47 3.33 20.92
N SER A 339 15.14 2.26 21.36
CA SER A 339 16.07 2.31 22.49
C SER A 339 17.27 3.24 22.23
N ALA A 340 17.77 3.29 20.99
CA ALA A 340 18.83 4.22 20.62
C ALA A 340 18.36 5.67 20.64
N LEU A 341 17.13 5.97 20.20
CA LEU A 341 16.53 7.30 20.32
C LEU A 341 16.39 7.72 21.79
N ASP A 342 15.95 6.82 22.66
CA ASP A 342 15.84 7.08 24.10
C ASP A 342 17.22 7.35 24.72
N GLN A 343 18.23 6.54 24.39
CA GLN A 343 19.59 6.66 24.92
C GLN A 343 20.33 7.92 24.45
N THR A 344 20.00 8.41 23.25
CA THR A 344 20.59 9.63 22.67
C THR A 344 19.80 10.90 23.02
N GLY A 345 18.65 10.77 23.68
CA GLY A 345 17.78 11.89 24.02
C GLY A 345 17.01 12.48 22.84
N LEU A 346 17.03 11.81 21.67
CA LEU A 346 16.36 12.29 20.44
C LEU A 346 14.86 11.98 20.42
N ARG A 347 14.36 11.13 21.32
CA ARG A 347 13.00 10.55 21.25
C ARG A 347 11.86 11.56 21.10
N ASP A 348 11.95 12.70 21.80
CA ASP A 348 10.91 13.72 21.84
C ASP A 348 11.00 14.74 20.69
N GLU A 349 12.06 14.66 19.89
CA GLU A 349 12.37 15.62 18.83
C GLU A 349 12.26 15.01 17.43
N VAL A 350 11.82 13.76 17.33
CA VAL A 350 11.76 13.03 16.06
C VAL A 350 10.34 12.63 15.69
N LEU A 351 10.08 12.57 14.38
CA LEU A 351 8.95 11.84 13.82
C LEU A 351 9.41 10.43 13.45
N VAL A 352 8.91 9.42 14.18
CA VAL A 352 9.06 8.01 13.85
C VAL A 352 7.88 7.57 13.00
N ILE A 353 8.20 6.99 11.84
CA ILE A 353 7.22 6.49 10.87
C ILE A 353 7.49 5.00 10.71
N PHE A 354 6.47 4.16 10.94
CA PHE A 354 6.53 2.74 10.61
C PHE A 354 5.45 2.41 9.60
N ALA A 355 5.84 1.84 8.46
CA ALA A 355 4.89 1.45 7.42
C ALA A 355 5.28 0.14 6.72
N GLY A 356 4.31 -0.48 6.05
CA GLY A 356 4.56 -1.43 4.96
C GLY A 356 4.48 -0.73 3.61
N ASP A 357 5.18 -1.21 2.58
CA ASP A 357 5.02 -0.67 1.22
C ASP A 357 3.78 -1.20 0.50
N HIS A 358 3.29 -2.37 0.89
CA HIS A 358 2.01 -2.98 0.52
C HIS A 358 1.79 -4.22 1.39
N GLY A 359 0.62 -4.86 1.29
CA GLY A 359 0.36 -6.17 1.89
C GLY A 359 0.79 -7.34 0.99
N LEU A 360 0.30 -8.54 1.31
CA LEU A 360 0.62 -9.80 0.63
C LEU A 360 -0.51 -10.85 0.80
N ALA A 361 -0.71 -11.73 -0.19
CA ALA A 361 -1.80 -12.72 -0.13
C ALA A 361 -1.55 -13.92 0.79
N LEU A 362 -0.35 -14.51 0.79
CA LEU A 362 0.00 -15.63 1.71
C LEU A 362 -1.06 -16.75 1.81
N GLY A 363 -1.64 -17.15 0.68
CA GLY A 363 -2.68 -18.18 0.58
C GLY A 363 -4.12 -17.64 0.57
N SER A 364 -4.33 -16.40 1.00
CA SER A 364 -5.64 -15.73 0.95
C SER A 364 -6.14 -15.69 -0.50
N HIS A 365 -7.41 -16.00 -0.71
CA HIS A 365 -8.05 -16.18 -2.02
C HIS A 365 -7.35 -17.17 -2.95
N GLY A 366 -6.46 -18.02 -2.44
CA GLY A 366 -5.63 -18.87 -3.28
C GLY A 366 -4.68 -18.05 -4.15
N LEU A 367 -4.05 -17.04 -3.57
CA LEU A 367 -2.94 -16.26 -4.14
C LEU A 367 -1.78 -16.24 -3.12
N LEU A 368 -0.54 -16.06 -3.59
CA LEU A 368 0.63 -15.89 -2.71
C LEU A 368 1.18 -14.47 -2.77
N GLY A 369 1.12 -13.85 -3.93
CA GLY A 369 1.72 -12.56 -4.22
C GLY A 369 0.84 -11.36 -3.89
N LYS A 370 1.23 -10.23 -4.48
CA LYS A 370 0.63 -8.90 -4.29
C LYS A 370 -0.08 -8.38 -5.55
N GLN A 371 -0.11 -9.18 -6.61
CA GLN A 371 -0.66 -8.84 -7.92
C GLN A 371 -2.20 -9.02 -7.98
N ASN A 372 -2.88 -8.44 -6.99
CA ASN A 372 -4.33 -8.47 -6.84
C ASN A 372 -4.78 -7.22 -6.06
N LEU A 373 -6.08 -6.94 -6.04
CA LEU A 373 -6.64 -5.74 -5.39
C LEU A 373 -7.40 -6.02 -4.09
N TYR A 374 -7.26 -7.20 -3.49
CA TYR A 374 -7.86 -7.53 -2.19
C TYR A 374 -7.22 -6.74 -1.03
N GLU A 375 -7.93 -6.62 0.09
CA GLU A 375 -7.50 -5.87 1.27
C GLU A 375 -6.14 -6.36 1.79
N HIS A 376 -5.92 -7.68 1.82
CA HIS A 376 -4.69 -8.27 2.31
C HIS A 376 -3.44 -7.85 1.50
N SER A 377 -3.60 -7.42 0.24
CA SER A 377 -2.49 -7.02 -0.63
C SER A 377 -2.34 -5.50 -0.80
N MET A 378 -3.44 -4.75 -0.75
CA MET A 378 -3.40 -3.30 -0.97
C MET A 378 -3.26 -2.49 0.32
N ARG A 379 -3.80 -2.99 1.44
CA ARG A 379 -3.71 -2.33 2.74
C ARG A 379 -2.35 -2.58 3.36
N ALA A 380 -1.71 -1.52 3.86
CA ALA A 380 -0.42 -1.57 4.54
C ALA A 380 -0.59 -1.09 6.00
N PRO A 381 0.23 -1.58 6.95
CA PRO A 381 0.31 -0.95 8.25
C PRO A 381 0.90 0.46 8.11
N LEU A 382 0.43 1.39 8.92
CA LEU A 382 0.97 2.73 9.04
C LEU A 382 0.80 3.24 10.47
N ILE A 383 1.91 3.62 11.10
CA ILE A 383 1.98 4.22 12.43
C ILE A 383 2.87 5.46 12.33
N LEU A 384 2.38 6.58 12.85
CA LEU A 384 3.15 7.81 13.03
C LEU A 384 3.26 8.10 14.52
N ASP A 385 4.46 8.41 15.00
CA ASP A 385 4.72 8.73 16.39
C ASP A 385 5.72 9.90 16.47
N GLY A 386 5.35 10.95 17.19
CA GLY A 386 6.11 12.20 17.26
C GLY A 386 5.18 13.36 17.62
N ALA A 387 5.70 14.59 17.58
CA ALA A 387 4.89 15.78 17.80
C ALA A 387 3.67 15.76 16.85
N ALA A 388 2.48 16.01 17.40
CA ALA A 388 1.14 15.89 16.76
C ALA A 388 0.57 14.47 16.53
N PHE A 389 1.35 13.41 16.73
CA PHE A 389 0.85 12.02 16.63
C PHE A 389 0.94 11.23 17.96
N SER A 390 1.41 11.85 19.04
CA SER A 390 1.76 11.24 20.34
C SER A 390 0.60 10.99 21.32
N ASN A 391 -0.65 11.08 20.87
CA ASN A 391 -1.82 10.95 21.76
C ASN A 391 -2.35 9.52 21.90
N GLY A 392 -1.70 8.54 21.26
CA GLY A 392 -2.27 7.20 21.11
C GLY A 392 -3.50 7.18 20.19
N GLY A 393 -3.88 5.99 19.72
CA GLY A 393 -5.19 5.75 19.11
C GLY A 393 -5.17 5.37 17.64
N VAL A 394 -6.38 5.30 17.06
CA VAL A 394 -6.61 4.78 15.71
C VAL A 394 -7.34 5.82 14.86
N ARG A 395 -6.72 6.23 13.74
CA ARG A 395 -7.33 7.03 12.69
C ARG A 395 -8.00 6.12 11.65
N ARG A 396 -9.24 6.44 11.29
CA ARG A 396 -10.08 5.64 10.37
C ARG A 396 -10.39 6.33 9.05
N ASP A 397 -9.97 7.57 8.86
CA ASP A 397 -9.99 8.17 7.54
C ASP A 397 -8.98 7.46 6.62
N PHE A 398 -9.25 7.53 5.33
CA PHE A 398 -8.42 6.89 4.32
C PHE A 398 -7.12 7.65 4.07
N ALA A 399 -6.01 6.93 4.12
CA ALA A 399 -4.70 7.41 3.73
C ALA A 399 -4.15 6.58 2.56
N HIS A 400 -3.43 7.24 1.68
CA HIS A 400 -2.51 6.58 0.76
C HIS A 400 -1.08 6.71 1.27
N LEU A 401 -0.23 5.74 0.94
CA LEU A 401 1.18 5.81 1.36
C LEU A 401 1.95 7.00 0.78
N HIS A 402 1.51 7.59 -0.35
CA HIS A 402 2.12 8.81 -0.90
C HIS A 402 1.80 10.06 -0.08
N ASP A 403 0.82 10.02 0.82
CA ASP A 403 0.55 11.10 1.79
C ASP A 403 1.70 11.30 2.79
N LEU A 404 2.61 10.32 2.92
CA LEU A 404 3.77 10.41 3.80
C LEU A 404 4.72 11.54 3.40
N ALA A 405 4.96 11.77 2.11
CA ALA A 405 5.89 12.82 1.66
C ALA A 405 5.48 14.22 2.12
N PRO A 406 4.26 14.73 1.83
CA PRO A 406 3.84 16.04 2.34
C PRO A 406 3.73 16.08 3.87
N THR A 407 3.35 14.98 4.52
CA THR A 407 3.32 14.89 6.00
C THR A 407 4.71 15.06 6.61
N ILE A 408 5.73 14.40 6.04
CA ILE A 408 7.13 14.48 6.48
C ILE A 408 7.65 15.91 6.32
N LEU A 409 7.41 16.52 5.15
CA LEU A 409 7.84 17.90 4.89
C LEU A 409 7.14 18.89 5.82
N ALA A 410 5.84 18.74 6.04
CA ALA A 410 5.09 19.57 6.98
C ALA A 410 5.62 19.46 8.42
N ALA A 411 5.96 18.25 8.88
CA ALA A 411 6.55 18.03 10.20
C ALA A 411 7.93 18.70 10.36
N ALA A 412 8.69 18.79 9.25
CA ALA A 412 9.96 19.52 9.17
C ALA A 412 9.78 21.05 8.99
N GLY A 413 8.55 21.58 8.96
CA GLY A 413 8.27 22.99 8.72
C GLY A 413 8.49 23.43 7.26
N VAL A 414 8.49 22.49 6.31
CA VAL A 414 8.73 22.72 4.88
C VAL A 414 7.42 22.60 4.12
N SER A 415 7.14 23.58 3.25
CA SER A 415 5.98 23.50 2.34
C SER A 415 6.22 22.43 1.28
N PRO A 416 5.31 21.46 1.09
CA PRO A 416 5.44 20.46 0.04
C PRO A 416 5.46 21.11 -1.37
N PRO A 417 6.31 20.64 -2.30
CA PRO A 417 6.28 21.09 -3.69
C PRO A 417 4.92 20.82 -4.37
N ASP A 418 4.48 21.71 -5.26
CA ASP A 418 3.19 21.61 -5.99
C ASP A 418 2.99 20.30 -6.78
N ARG A 419 4.08 19.61 -7.12
CA ARG A 419 4.05 18.32 -7.83
C ARG A 419 3.67 17.13 -6.92
N MET A 420 3.63 17.31 -5.60
CA MET A 420 3.16 16.30 -4.65
C MET A 420 1.63 16.43 -4.53
N ASP A 421 0.89 15.38 -4.89
CA ASP A 421 -0.58 15.36 -4.82
C ASP A 421 -1.12 14.64 -3.57
N GLY A 422 -0.22 14.12 -2.73
CA GLY A 422 -0.53 13.62 -1.40
C GLY A 422 -1.08 14.69 -0.47
N GLN A 423 -1.74 14.25 0.59
CA GLN A 423 -2.31 15.11 1.62
C GLN A 423 -1.51 15.00 2.92
N ASP A 424 -1.45 16.09 3.67
CA ASP A 424 -0.83 16.13 4.98
C ASP A 424 -1.69 15.40 6.04
N LEU A 425 -1.16 14.32 6.62
CA LEU A 425 -1.85 13.45 7.58
C LEU A 425 -1.94 14.02 9.00
N HIS A 426 -1.35 15.20 9.26
CA HIS A 426 -1.65 15.96 10.49
C HIS A 426 -3.14 16.31 10.61
N ARG A 427 -3.90 16.23 9.50
CA ARG A 427 -5.34 16.43 9.45
C ARG A 427 -6.05 15.20 8.84
N PRO A 428 -7.35 15.02 9.10
CA PRO A 428 -8.18 14.07 8.34
C PRO A 428 -8.15 14.37 6.85
N THR A 429 -8.01 13.33 6.03
CA THR A 429 -7.90 13.48 4.56
C THR A 429 -9.25 13.81 3.90
N GLY A 430 -10.36 13.51 4.58
CA GLY A 430 -11.71 13.70 4.02
C GLY A 430 -12.02 12.85 2.79
N ARG A 431 -11.20 11.83 2.48
CA ARG A 431 -11.44 10.92 1.37
C ARG A 431 -12.59 9.95 1.70
N ASP A 432 -13.53 9.80 0.79
CA ASP A 432 -14.65 8.84 0.91
C ASP A 432 -14.26 7.40 0.56
N GLY A 433 -13.09 7.23 -0.07
CA GLY A 433 -12.61 5.95 -0.56
C GLY A 433 -11.28 6.07 -1.27
N VAL A 434 -10.75 4.92 -1.68
CA VAL A 434 -9.48 4.81 -2.41
C VAL A 434 -9.65 4.05 -3.72
N LEU A 435 -9.03 4.56 -4.77
CA LEU A 435 -8.86 3.87 -6.05
C LEU A 435 -7.53 3.12 -6.03
N THR A 436 -7.57 1.84 -6.37
CA THR A 436 -6.37 1.03 -6.57
C THR A 436 -6.41 0.36 -7.94
N ARG A 437 -5.23 0.05 -8.49
CA ARG A 437 -5.14 -0.65 -9.77
C ARG A 437 -4.01 -1.65 -9.83
N TYR A 438 -4.17 -2.64 -10.70
CA TYR A 438 -3.08 -3.51 -11.06
C TYR A 438 -2.95 -3.60 -12.58
N ARG A 439 -1.87 -3.00 -13.10
CA ARG A 439 -1.61 -2.75 -14.53
C ARG A 439 -2.88 -2.25 -15.20
N ASP A 440 -3.20 -2.74 -16.38
CA ASP A 440 -4.52 -2.57 -17.02
C ASP A 440 -5.37 -3.84 -16.89
N ALA A 441 -5.02 -4.72 -15.94
CA ALA A 441 -5.71 -5.97 -15.68
C ALA A 441 -6.81 -5.84 -14.64
N GLN A 442 -6.67 -4.91 -13.68
CA GLN A 442 -7.59 -4.79 -12.55
C GLN A 442 -7.80 -3.34 -12.12
N ARG A 443 -9.02 -2.99 -11.69
CA ARG A 443 -9.36 -1.74 -11.01
C ARG A 443 -10.22 -2.02 -9.79
N ALA A 444 -10.03 -1.30 -8.69
CA ALA A 444 -10.88 -1.42 -7.53
C ALA A 444 -11.16 -0.06 -6.88
N TRP A 445 -12.39 0.07 -6.38
CA TRP A 445 -12.82 1.18 -5.54
C TRP A 445 -13.20 0.60 -4.18
N ARG A 446 -12.50 1.03 -3.12
CA ARG A 446 -12.83 0.72 -1.73
C ARG A 446 -13.41 1.97 -1.08
N GLY A 447 -14.72 1.98 -0.88
CA GLY A 447 -15.42 2.98 -0.06
C GLY A 447 -15.47 2.53 1.40
N ASP A 448 -16.14 3.30 2.26
CA ASP A 448 -16.21 3.04 3.71
C ASP A 448 -16.69 1.63 4.07
N ARG A 449 -17.76 1.17 3.41
CA ARG A 449 -18.36 -0.16 3.65
C ARG A 449 -18.13 -1.14 2.51
N PHE A 450 -18.33 -0.71 1.27
CA PHE A 450 -18.31 -1.59 0.12
C PHE A 450 -17.03 -1.46 -0.69
N LYS A 451 -16.65 -2.57 -1.31
CA LYS A 451 -15.57 -2.62 -2.28
C LYS A 451 -16.02 -3.29 -3.56
N ILE A 452 -15.62 -2.73 -4.69
CA ILE A 452 -15.84 -3.31 -6.01
C ILE A 452 -14.50 -3.51 -6.71
N ILE A 453 -14.33 -4.67 -7.34
CA ILE A 453 -13.16 -5.00 -8.16
C ILE A 453 -13.63 -5.36 -9.57
N TRP A 454 -12.92 -4.87 -10.57
CA TRP A 454 -13.20 -5.10 -11.98
C TRP A 454 -11.98 -5.71 -12.69
N TYR A 455 -12.24 -6.77 -13.45
CA TYR A 455 -11.29 -7.49 -14.30
C TYR A 455 -11.76 -7.37 -15.75
N PRO A 456 -11.35 -6.31 -16.49
CA PRO A 456 -11.82 -6.05 -17.85
C PRO A 456 -11.60 -7.22 -18.81
N ALA A 457 -10.43 -7.87 -18.75
CA ALA A 457 -10.04 -8.89 -19.72
C ALA A 457 -10.93 -10.14 -19.73
N ILE A 458 -11.66 -10.39 -18.64
CA ILE A 458 -12.56 -11.53 -18.46
C ILE A 458 -14.00 -11.09 -18.18
N ASP A 459 -14.30 -9.79 -18.32
CA ASP A 459 -15.60 -9.17 -17.98
C ASP A 459 -16.15 -9.59 -16.61
N ARG A 460 -15.26 -9.63 -15.61
CA ARG A 460 -15.62 -10.07 -14.27
C ARG A 460 -15.65 -8.92 -13.28
N TRP A 461 -16.64 -8.98 -12.40
CA TRP A 461 -16.81 -8.08 -11.26
C TRP A 461 -16.80 -8.88 -9.97
N GLN A 462 -16.29 -8.26 -8.90
CA GLN A 462 -16.48 -8.72 -7.53
C GLN A 462 -16.98 -7.56 -6.68
N VAL A 463 -17.88 -7.84 -5.72
CA VAL A 463 -18.40 -6.86 -4.77
C VAL A 463 -18.41 -7.45 -3.37
N PHE A 464 -17.88 -6.72 -2.39
CA PHE A 464 -17.78 -7.15 -1.00
C PHE A 464 -18.36 -6.11 -0.04
N ASP A 465 -19.03 -6.57 1.01
CA ASP A 465 -19.45 -5.75 2.15
C ASP A 465 -18.45 -5.92 3.31
N LEU A 466 -17.46 -5.05 3.38
CA LEU A 466 -16.36 -5.15 4.33
C LEU A 466 -16.78 -4.96 5.79
N SER A 467 -18.01 -4.48 6.06
CA SER A 467 -18.52 -4.32 7.44
C SER A 467 -18.88 -5.65 8.10
N ILE A 468 -19.20 -6.67 7.30
CA ILE A 468 -19.57 -8.01 7.77
C ILE A 468 -18.71 -9.13 7.15
N ASP A 469 -18.00 -8.83 6.05
CA ASP A 469 -17.09 -9.72 5.35
C ASP A 469 -15.72 -9.03 5.12
N PRO A 470 -14.95 -8.80 6.21
CA PRO A 470 -13.66 -8.11 6.12
C PRO A 470 -12.58 -8.93 5.40
N GLU A 471 -12.80 -10.23 5.20
CA GLU A 471 -11.90 -11.13 4.47
C GLU A 471 -12.27 -11.30 2.99
N GLU A 472 -13.32 -10.61 2.50
CA GLU A 472 -13.73 -10.61 1.09
C GLU A 472 -14.12 -12.01 0.55
N ILE A 473 -14.77 -12.83 1.38
CA ILE A 473 -15.15 -14.20 1.06
C ILE A 473 -16.39 -14.27 0.17
N VAL A 474 -17.39 -13.42 0.43
CA VAL A 474 -18.72 -13.50 -0.20
C VAL A 474 -18.84 -12.45 -1.30
N ASP A 475 -18.66 -12.90 -2.54
CA ASP A 475 -18.83 -12.05 -3.73
C ASP A 475 -20.32 -11.82 -4.05
N LEU A 476 -20.77 -10.58 -3.84
CA LEU A 476 -22.13 -10.11 -4.09
C LEU A 476 -22.39 -9.76 -5.57
N ALA A 477 -21.37 -9.74 -6.44
CA ALA A 477 -21.51 -9.19 -7.80
C ALA A 477 -22.52 -9.91 -8.70
N ARG A 478 -22.94 -11.13 -8.31
CA ARG A 478 -23.94 -11.94 -9.03
C ARG A 478 -25.24 -12.12 -8.25
N ASP A 479 -25.42 -11.45 -7.11
CA ASP A 479 -26.66 -11.49 -6.33
C ASP A 479 -27.73 -10.58 -6.97
N PRO A 480 -28.86 -11.13 -7.47
CA PRO A 480 -29.93 -10.31 -8.03
C PRO A 480 -30.54 -9.31 -7.03
N GLY A 481 -30.49 -9.61 -5.72
CA GLY A 481 -30.97 -8.73 -4.66
C GLY A 481 -30.10 -7.47 -4.47
N GLU A 482 -28.86 -7.49 -4.96
CA GLU A 482 -27.91 -6.39 -4.84
C GLU A 482 -27.71 -5.62 -6.15
N ALA A 483 -28.53 -5.88 -7.19
CA ALA A 483 -28.36 -5.32 -8.54
C ALA A 483 -28.23 -3.78 -8.56
N ASP A 484 -29.10 -3.07 -7.84
CA ASP A 484 -29.07 -1.60 -7.76
C ASP A 484 -27.81 -1.09 -7.07
N ARG A 485 -27.34 -1.81 -6.03
CA ARG A 485 -26.10 -1.48 -5.31
C ARG A 485 -24.89 -1.70 -6.21
N ILE A 486 -24.82 -2.82 -6.92
CA ILE A 486 -23.73 -3.12 -7.86
C ILE A 486 -23.69 -2.04 -8.96
N ALA A 487 -24.83 -1.64 -9.49
CA ALA A 487 -24.89 -0.56 -10.47
C ALA A 487 -24.40 0.79 -9.91
N ALA A 488 -24.71 1.09 -8.64
CA ALA A 488 -24.18 2.27 -7.95
C ALA A 488 -22.66 2.20 -7.76
N LEU A 489 -22.14 1.07 -7.27
CA LEU A 489 -20.71 0.87 -7.06
C LEU A 489 -19.91 0.93 -8.37
N ARG A 490 -20.46 0.45 -9.49
CA ARG A 490 -19.86 0.62 -10.82
C ARG A 490 -19.73 2.10 -11.21
N ARG A 491 -20.75 2.91 -10.92
CA ARG A 491 -20.70 4.36 -11.13
C ARG A 491 -19.70 5.04 -10.20
N GLU A 492 -19.60 4.61 -8.95
CA GLU A 492 -18.59 5.12 -8.02
C GLU A 492 -17.17 4.80 -8.46
N LEU A 493 -16.91 3.57 -8.92
CA LEU A 493 -15.62 3.19 -9.49
C LEU A 493 -15.30 4.06 -10.71
N GLN A 494 -16.25 4.25 -11.63
CA GLN A 494 -16.02 5.10 -12.80
C GLN A 494 -15.76 6.56 -12.38
N ALA A 495 -16.53 7.11 -11.45
CA ALA A 495 -16.31 8.46 -10.94
C ALA A 495 -14.95 8.60 -10.24
N ALA A 496 -14.48 7.57 -9.52
CA ALA A 496 -13.16 7.56 -8.92
C ALA A 496 -12.05 7.54 -9.98
N ARG A 497 -12.21 6.73 -11.03
CA ARG A 497 -11.31 6.73 -12.20
C ARG A 497 -11.24 8.11 -12.85
N ASP A 498 -12.38 8.74 -13.09
CA ASP A 498 -12.44 10.07 -13.70
C ASP A 498 -11.77 11.13 -12.82
N ARG A 499 -12.03 11.13 -11.50
CA ARG A 499 -11.41 12.06 -10.53
C ARG A 499 -9.89 11.91 -10.47
N CYS A 500 -9.38 10.68 -10.53
CA CYS A 500 -7.94 10.40 -10.46
C CYS A 500 -7.25 10.55 -11.83
N GLY A 501 -7.99 10.75 -12.93
CA GLY A 501 -7.42 10.79 -14.28
C GLY A 501 -6.96 9.43 -14.79
N ASP A 502 -7.64 8.33 -14.41
CA ASP A 502 -7.39 6.99 -14.98
C ASP A 502 -7.96 6.88 -16.40
N ASP A 503 -7.20 7.37 -17.38
CA ASP A 503 -7.52 7.40 -18.80
C ASP A 503 -7.33 6.06 -19.53
N ALA A 504 -6.96 5.00 -18.81
CA ALA A 504 -6.75 3.68 -19.38
C ALA A 504 -8.00 3.19 -20.13
N ILE A 505 -7.83 2.87 -21.42
CA ILE A 505 -8.86 2.23 -22.24
C ILE A 505 -8.85 0.74 -21.89
N LEU A 506 -9.81 0.32 -21.06
CA LEU A 506 -9.93 -1.06 -20.56
C LEU A 506 -10.94 -1.89 -21.39
N LEU A 507 -11.21 -1.47 -22.62
CA LEU A 507 -12.05 -2.22 -23.56
C LEU A 507 -11.27 -3.41 -24.10
N VAL A 508 -11.89 -4.59 -24.07
CA VAL A 508 -11.38 -5.80 -24.73
C VAL A 508 -12.30 -6.17 -25.89
N GLU A 509 -11.71 -6.40 -27.07
CA GLU A 509 -12.45 -6.84 -28.26
C GLU A 509 -13.04 -8.24 -28.08
N GLU A 510 -12.32 -9.13 -27.39
CA GLU A 510 -12.75 -10.47 -27.04
C GLU A 510 -12.45 -10.77 -25.57
N THR A 511 -13.50 -11.21 -24.85
CA THR A 511 -13.39 -11.64 -23.45
C THR A 511 -12.61 -12.96 -23.38
N ARG A 512 -11.58 -13.00 -22.53
CA ARG A 512 -10.81 -14.21 -22.27
C ARG A 512 -11.57 -15.17 -21.36
N SER A 513 -11.14 -16.43 -21.33
CA SER A 513 -11.69 -17.42 -20.39
C SER A 513 -11.41 -17.01 -18.94
N GLU A 514 -12.41 -17.15 -18.05
CA GLU A 514 -12.20 -17.03 -16.60
C GLU A 514 -11.41 -18.22 -16.02
N THR A 515 -11.25 -19.33 -16.77
CA THR A 515 -10.66 -20.57 -16.23
C THR A 515 -9.13 -20.50 -16.17
N PHE A 516 -8.58 -20.86 -15.01
CA PHE A 516 -7.15 -21.08 -14.82
C PHE A 516 -6.81 -22.58 -14.75
N ASP A 517 -5.93 -23.05 -15.63
CA ASP A 517 -5.45 -24.43 -15.65
C ASP A 517 -4.23 -24.61 -14.73
N ALA A 518 -4.51 -24.99 -13.48
CA ALA A 518 -3.50 -25.19 -12.45
C ALA A 518 -2.55 -26.38 -12.74
N GLU A 519 -3.03 -27.42 -13.44
CA GLU A 519 -2.20 -28.59 -13.77
C GLU A 519 -1.15 -28.23 -14.83
N ALA A 520 -1.58 -27.57 -15.90
CA ALA A 520 -0.67 -27.06 -16.93
C ALA A 520 0.33 -26.05 -16.34
N ALA A 521 -0.13 -25.15 -15.46
CA ALA A 521 0.75 -24.19 -14.79
C ALA A 521 1.82 -24.88 -13.92
N ASN A 522 1.46 -25.93 -13.18
CA ASN A 522 2.42 -26.71 -12.39
C ASN A 522 3.45 -27.45 -13.25
N ALA A 523 3.02 -28.02 -14.39
CA ALA A 523 3.92 -28.67 -15.33
C ALA A 523 4.95 -27.67 -15.88
N ALA A 524 4.50 -26.48 -16.28
CA ALA A 524 5.36 -25.40 -16.74
C ALA A 524 6.33 -24.91 -15.65
N ARG A 525 5.84 -24.71 -14.42
CA ARG A 525 6.66 -24.35 -13.25
C ARG A 525 7.78 -25.36 -12.99
N SER A 526 7.46 -26.65 -13.02
CA SER A 526 8.42 -27.73 -12.73
C SER A 526 9.52 -27.87 -13.80
N ALA A 527 9.25 -27.42 -15.02
CA ALA A 527 10.24 -27.39 -16.10
C ALA A 527 11.26 -26.24 -15.97
N LYS A 528 10.93 -25.18 -15.21
CA LYS A 528 11.83 -24.05 -14.96
C LYS A 528 12.84 -24.40 -13.87
N ARG A 529 14.10 -24.00 -14.02
CA ARG A 529 15.04 -23.90 -12.89
C ARG A 529 14.87 -22.52 -12.25
N PRO A 530 14.32 -22.40 -11.02
CA PRO A 530 14.12 -21.10 -10.40
C PRO A 530 15.48 -20.52 -10.00
N HIS A 531 15.99 -19.61 -10.83
CA HIS A 531 17.27 -18.91 -10.61
C HIS A 531 17.27 -18.05 -9.34
N TRP A 532 16.08 -17.69 -8.83
CA TRP A 532 15.86 -16.88 -7.63
C TRP A 532 15.81 -17.68 -6.32
N ARG A 533 15.61 -19.01 -6.36
CA ARG A 533 15.64 -19.87 -5.15
C ARG A 533 17.05 -20.27 -4.72
N LEU A 534 18.04 -20.09 -5.60
CA LEU A 534 19.36 -20.71 -5.50
C LEU A 534 20.50 -19.71 -5.28
N ARG A 535 20.22 -18.43 -4.96
CA ARG A 535 21.23 -17.37 -4.78
C ARG A 535 21.07 -16.60 -3.47
#